data_AF-A0A660Z719-F1
#
_entry.id   AF-A0A660Z719-F1
#
_cell.length_a   1.000
_cell.length_b   1.000
_cell.length_c   1.000
_cell.angle_alpha   90.00
_cell.angle_beta   90.00
_cell.angle_gamma   90.00
#
_symmetry.space_group_name_H-M   'P 1'
#
loop_
_entity.id
_entity.type
_entity.pdbx_description
1 polymer ?
#
loop_
_entity_poly.entity_id
_entity_poly.type
_entity_poly.pdbx_seq_one_letter_code
_entity_poly.pdbx_strand_id
1 'polypeptide(L)' 'MNQLLGAHTSTAGGVSKSVSLAEKLGFTAMQIFTKNNNRWFQKPLEEKEIDSFKSKL' A
#
# COMPACT_ATOMS: atom_id res chain seq x y z
N MET A 1 23.28 0.93 10.75
CA MET A 1 22.29 1.87 10.19
C MET A 1 21.25 1.06 9.44
N ASN A 2 20.02 0.94 9.95
CA ASN A 2 18.92 0.36 9.19
C ASN A 2 18.30 1.48 8.36
N GLN A 3 18.79 1.69 7.14
CA GLN A 3 18.13 2.62 6.23
C GLN A 3 16.78 2.03 5.78
N LEU A 4 15.77 2.89 5.77
CA LEU A 4 14.49 2.59 5.18
C LEU A 4 14.62 2.75 3.66
N LEU A 5 14.55 1.63 2.93
CA LEU A 5 14.71 1.57 1.49
C LEU A 5 13.57 0.77 0.87
N GLY A 6 12.99 1.34 -0.17
CA GLY A 6 12.10 0.65 -1.07
C GLY A 6 11.59 1.57 -2.15
N ALA A 7 10.42 1.26 -2.71
CA ALA A 7 9.92 1.92 -3.91
C ALA A 7 8.41 2.18 -3.83
N HIS A 8 7.90 2.80 -4.90
CA HIS A 8 6.46 2.92 -5.10
C HIS A 8 5.86 1.56 -5.45
N THR A 9 4.92 1.07 -4.64
CA THR A 9 4.28 -0.24 -4.81
C THR A 9 2.86 -0.11 -5.35
N SER A 10 2.49 -1.04 -6.23
CA SER A 10 1.15 -1.09 -6.81
C SER A 10 0.10 -1.45 -5.76
N THR A 11 -1.05 -0.78 -5.80
CA THR A 11 -2.25 -1.08 -4.99
C THR A 11 -3.34 -1.79 -5.82
N ALA A 12 -2.98 -2.33 -6.99
CA ALA A 12 -3.92 -3.03 -7.86
C ALA A 12 -4.58 -4.21 -7.14
N GLY A 13 -5.91 -4.17 -7.03
CA GLY A 13 -6.70 -5.18 -6.32
C GLY A 13 -6.69 -5.07 -4.80
N GLY A 14 -6.31 -3.91 -4.25
CA GLY A 14 -6.37 -3.58 -2.82
C GLY A 14 -5.10 -2.86 -2.34
N VAL A 15 -5.24 -1.87 -1.46
CA VAL A 15 -4.10 -1.22 -0.79
C VAL A 15 -3.32 -2.23 0.07
N SER A 16 -3.99 -3.21 0.68
CA SER A 16 -3.38 -4.26 1.49
C SER A 16 -2.44 -5.19 0.70
N LYS A 17 -2.58 -5.27 -0.63
CA LYS A 17 -1.68 -6.04 -1.50
C LYS A 17 -0.33 -5.36 -1.71
N SER A 18 -0.27 -4.04 -1.57
CA SER A 18 0.98 -3.29 -1.70
C SER A 18 2.01 -3.69 -0.64
N VAL A 19 1.54 -4.01 0.57
CA VAL A 19 2.38 -4.48 1.68
C VAL A 19 3.02 -5.82 1.34
N SER A 20 2.21 -6.80 0.93
CA SER A 20 2.70 -8.12 0.54
C SER A 20 3.66 -8.06 -0.66
N LEU A 21 3.49 -7.09 -1.56
CA LEU A 21 4.43 -6.84 -2.63
C LEU A 21 5.75 -6.26 -2.12
N ALA A 22 5.71 -5.28 -1.21
CA ALA A 22 6.91 -4.71 -0.60
C ALA A 22 7.73 -5.76 0.16
N GLU A 23 7.06 -6.61 0.96
CA GLU A 23 7.67 -7.73 1.67
C GLU A 23 8.33 -8.71 0.70
N LYS A 24 7.62 -9.12 -0.36
CA LYS A 24 8.14 -10.03 -1.39
C LYS A 24 9.40 -9.48 -2.08
N LEU A 25 9.50 -8.16 -2.20
CA LEU A 25 10.64 -7.48 -2.82
C LEU A 25 11.76 -7.13 -1.81
N GLY A 26 11.59 -7.46 -0.54
CA GLY A 26 12.59 -7.20 0.51
C GLY A 26 12.72 -5.73 0.88
N PHE A 27 11.66 -4.92 0.68
CA PHE A 27 11.67 -3.50 1.02
C PHE A 27 11.45 -3.29 2.51
N THR A 28 12.13 -2.29 3.07
CA THR A 28 11.93 -1.83 4.45
C THR A 28 11.08 -0.56 4.53
N ALA A 29 10.74 0.04 3.38
CA ALA A 29 9.75 1.10 3.25
C ALA A 29 9.03 1.03 1.90
N MET A 30 7.84 1.62 1.81
CA MET A 30 7.11 1.71 0.54
C MET A 30 6.28 2.99 0.46
N GLN A 31 6.00 3.42 -0.76
CA GLN A 31 5.05 4.49 -1.05
C GLN A 31 3.91 3.94 -1.91
N ILE A 32 2.68 4.38 -1.67
CA ILE A 32 1.52 3.97 -2.46
C ILE A 32 0.65 5.16 -2.85
N PHE A 33 -0.23 4.96 -3.84
CA PHE A 33 -1.39 5.82 -4.01
C PHE A 33 -2.58 5.28 -3.22
N THR A 34 -3.24 6.15 -2.45
CA THR A 34 -4.49 5.82 -1.74
C THR A 34 -5.73 5.97 -2.63
N LYS A 35 -5.60 6.66 -3.77
CA LYS A 35 -6.64 6.81 -4.78
C LYS A 35 -6.08 6.97 -6.19
N ASN A 36 -6.94 6.83 -7.20
CA ASN A 36 -6.59 7.26 -8.56
C ASN A 36 -6.31 8.79 -8.58
N ASN A 37 -5.11 9.17 -9.01
CA ASN A 37 -4.66 10.57 -9.04
C ASN A 37 -5.36 11.40 -10.12
N ASN A 38 -5.90 10.77 -11.17
CA ASN A 38 -6.62 11.43 -12.27
C ASN A 38 -8.13 11.60 -12.02
N ARG A 39 -8.61 11.37 -10.79
CA ARG A 39 -10.02 11.45 -10.41
C ARG A 39 -10.21 12.35 -9.19
N TRP A 40 -11.20 13.23 -9.22
CA TRP A 40 -11.52 14.11 -8.10
C TRP A 40 -12.07 13.37 -6.88
N PHE A 41 -13.01 12.45 -7.12
CA PHE A 41 -13.67 11.68 -6.07
C PHE A 41 -13.31 10.19 -6.16
N GLN A 42 -13.16 9.57 -5.00
CA GLN A 42 -13.05 8.12 -4.82
C GLN A 42 -13.91 7.72 -3.61
N LYS A 43 -14.54 6.54 -3.68
CA LYS A 43 -15.25 5.97 -2.54
C LYS A 43 -14.27 5.75 -1.37
N PRO A 44 -14.69 5.97 -0.11
CA PRO A 44 -13.88 5.59 1.04
C PRO A 44 -13.45 4.13 0.97
N LEU A 45 -12.29 3.82 1.55
CA LEU A 45 -11.87 2.43 1.73
C LEU A 45 -12.84 1.73 2.67
N GLU A 46 -13.15 0.48 2.36
CA GLU A 46 -13.93 -0.38 3.26
C GLU A 46 -13.12 -0.66 4.53
N GLU A 47 -13.79 -0.73 5.70
CA GLU A 47 -13.12 -1.00 6.98
C GLU A 47 -12.28 -2.28 6.93
N LYS A 48 -12.81 -3.33 6.31
CA LYS A 48 -12.10 -4.60 6.10
C LYS A 48 -10.76 -4.42 5.37
N GLU A 49 -10.70 -3.52 4.39
CA GLU A 49 -9.47 -3.28 3.63
C GLU A 49 -8.46 -2.45 4.45
N ILE A 50 -8.95 -1.51 5.26
CA ILE A 50 -8.12 -0.76 6.22
C ILE A 50 -7.51 -1.72 7.24
N ASP A 51 -8.31 -2.61 7.81
CA ASP A 51 -7.86 -3.60 8.79
C ASP A 51 -6.87 -4.59 8.16
N SER A 52 -7.14 -5.02 6.93
CA SER A 52 -6.24 -5.89 6.16
C SER A 52 -4.89 -5.20 5.87
N PHE A 53 -4.89 -3.90 5.57
CA PHE A 53 -3.66 -3.14 5.38
C PHE A 53 -2.86 -3.04 6.68
N LYS A 54 -3.51 -2.64 7.78
CA LYS A 54 -2.87 -2.50 9.10
C LYS A 54 -2.33 -3.83 9.64
N SER A 55 -3.05 -4.93 9.43
CA SER A 55 -2.65 -6.25 9.95
C SER A 55 -1.44 -6.85 9.21
N LYS A 56 -1.14 -6.36 8.01
CA LYS A 56 0.00 -6.81 7.20
C LYS A 56 1.23 -5.93 7.34
N LEU A 57 1.08 -4.73 7.89
CA LEU A 57 2.13 -3.72 8.01
C LEU A 57 3.00 -3.97 9.24
#